data_AF-A0A3D5UL21-F1
#
_entry.id   AF-A0A3D5UL21-F1
#
_cell.length_a   1.000
_cell.length_b   1.000
_cell.length_c   1.000
_cell.angle_alpha   90.00
_cell.angle_beta   90.00
_cell.angle_gamma   90.00
#
_symmetry.space_group_name_H-M   'P 1'
#
loop_
_entity.id
_entity.type
_entity.pdbx_description
1 polymer ?
#
loop_
_entity_poly.entity_id
_entity_poly.type
_entity_poly.pdbx_seq_one_letter_code
_entity_poly.pdbx_strand_id
1 'polypeptide(L)'
;TRFVASEECDAHINFKQAYVDATEEDVAIIQSPVGLPGRAIRNNFIRRLEKQNEAVDVCYNCIQTCDPKTTPYCISQALIRSVTGDVKNGLVFCGENVTRVDRIKPLKEIMEDIVQEAAEIE
;
A
#
# COMPACT_ATOMS: atom_id res chain seq x y z
N THR A 1 2.06 7.51 -3.39
CA THR A 1 3.12 6.58 -3.79
C THR A 1 4.50 7.20 -3.60
N ARG A 2 4.93 8.18 -4.41
CA ARG A 2 6.28 8.79 -4.32
C ARG A 2 6.64 9.29 -2.90
N PHE A 3 5.71 10.01 -2.24
CA PHE A 3 5.91 10.52 -0.87
C PHE A 3 6.04 9.44 0.22
N VAL A 4 5.66 8.19 -0.03
CA VAL A 4 5.85 7.11 0.96
C VAL A 4 7.33 6.77 1.10
N ALA A 5 8.10 6.86 0.01
CA ALA A 5 9.54 6.67 0.03
C ALA A 5 10.30 7.97 0.41
N SER A 6 9.70 8.83 1.24
CA SER A 6 10.44 9.94 1.85
C SER A 6 11.11 9.51 3.16
N GLU A 7 12.22 10.17 3.52
CA GLU A 7 12.87 9.98 4.82
C GLU A 7 11.93 10.36 5.98
N GLU A 8 11.12 11.41 5.78
CA GLU A 8 10.20 12.02 6.74
C GLU A 8 8.91 11.22 6.93
N CYS A 9 8.57 10.30 6.02
CA CYS A 9 7.46 9.38 6.22
C CYS A 9 7.72 8.50 7.45
N ASP A 10 6.76 8.40 8.36
CA ASP A 10 6.88 7.68 9.63
C ASP A 10 6.61 6.17 9.50
N ALA A 11 6.25 5.70 8.31
CA ALA A 11 6.08 4.28 8.04
C ALA A 11 7.39 3.51 8.24
N HIS A 12 7.27 2.27 8.71
CA HIS A 12 8.42 1.40 8.93
C HIS A 12 9.27 1.25 7.67
N ILE A 13 10.60 1.10 7.80
CA ILE A 13 11.52 1.05 6.66
C ILE A 13 11.13 0.00 5.61
N ASN A 14 10.72 -1.19 6.05
CA ASN A 14 10.20 -2.25 5.17
C ASN A 14 9.01 -1.78 4.31
N PHE A 15 8.12 -0.94 4.85
CA PHE A 15 6.99 -0.39 4.10
C PHE A 15 7.46 0.48 2.97
N LYS A 16 8.40 1.40 3.23
CA LYS A 16 9.00 2.26 2.20
C LYS A 16 9.76 1.44 1.16
N GLN A 17 10.56 0.47 1.61
CA GLN A 17 11.34 -0.40 0.75
C GLN A 17 10.46 -1.24 -0.17
N ALA A 18 9.27 -1.65 0.27
CA ALA A 18 8.32 -2.35 -0.59
C ALA A 18 7.91 -1.52 -1.83
N TYR A 19 7.86 -0.18 -1.74
CA TYR A 19 7.60 0.67 -2.91
C TYR A 19 8.80 0.75 -3.85
N VAL A 20 10.02 0.78 -3.29
CA VAL A 20 11.27 0.84 -4.05
C VAL A 20 11.53 -0.47 -4.79
N ASP A 21 11.23 -1.60 -4.15
CA ASP A 21 11.48 -2.94 -4.70
C ASP A 21 10.38 -3.42 -5.67
N ALA A 22 9.23 -2.72 -5.73
CA ALA A 22 8.08 -3.18 -6.51
C ALA A 22 8.35 -3.13 -8.01
N THR A 23 7.99 -4.21 -8.71
CA THR A 23 7.99 -4.27 -10.18
C THR A 23 6.58 -4.05 -10.75
N GLU A 24 6.47 -3.94 -12.07
CA GLU A 24 5.17 -3.77 -12.74
C GLU A 24 4.26 -5.00 -12.50
N GLU A 25 4.85 -6.20 -12.46
CA GLU A 25 4.13 -7.46 -12.23
C GLU A 25 3.60 -7.61 -10.80
N ASP A 26 4.18 -6.85 -9.86
CA ASP A 26 3.71 -6.83 -8.48
C ASP A 26 2.48 -5.95 -8.29
N VAL A 27 2.10 -5.09 -9.25
CA VAL A 27 0.90 -4.25 -9.11
C VAL A 27 -0.35 -5.08 -9.39
N ALA A 28 -1.13 -5.35 -8.33
CA ALA A 28 -2.37 -6.11 -8.42
C ALA A 28 -3.60 -5.27 -8.06
N ILE A 29 -4.71 -5.52 -8.77
CA ILE A 29 -6.03 -5.01 -8.37
C ILE A 29 -6.63 -5.99 -7.36
N ILE A 30 -6.99 -5.48 -6.19
CA ILE A 30 -7.62 -6.24 -5.11
C ILE A 30 -9.01 -5.66 -4.81
N GLN A 31 -9.89 -6.50 -4.28
CA GLN A 31 -11.19 -6.05 -3.75
C GLN A 31 -11.06 -5.71 -2.27
N SER A 32 -11.54 -4.54 -1.89
CA SER A 32 -11.66 -4.14 -0.49
C SER A 32 -12.76 -4.95 0.22
N PRO A 33 -12.79 -4.92 1.57
CA PRO A 33 -13.86 -5.50 2.39
C PRO A 33 -15.30 -5.19 1.99
N VAL A 34 -15.50 -4.10 1.25
CA VAL A 34 -16.81 -3.57 0.82
C VAL A 34 -17.01 -3.63 -0.71
N GLY A 35 -16.15 -4.37 -1.43
CA GLY A 35 -16.28 -4.59 -2.87
C GLY A 35 -15.80 -3.44 -3.77
N LEU A 36 -15.06 -2.48 -3.22
CA LEU A 36 -14.41 -1.43 -4.00
C LEU A 36 -13.01 -1.89 -4.45
N PRO A 37 -12.61 -1.66 -5.71
CA PRO A 37 -11.30 -2.03 -6.19
C PRO A 37 -10.21 -1.09 -5.65
N GLY A 38 -9.04 -1.65 -5.33
CA GLY A 38 -7.83 -0.91 -4.97
C GLY A 38 -6.60 -1.53 -5.63
N ARG A 39 -5.52 -0.75 -5.80
CA ARG A 39 -4.24 -1.25 -6.32
C ARG A 39 -3.26 -1.44 -5.18
N ALA A 40 -2.65 -2.61 -5.08
CA ALA A 40 -1.71 -2.95 -4.04
C ALA A 40 -0.53 -3.78 -4.56
N ILE A 41 0.58 -3.72 -3.84
CA ILE A 41 1.78 -4.51 -4.13
C ILE A 41 1.50 -5.96 -3.72
N ARG A 42 1.60 -6.88 -4.68
CA ARG A 42 1.29 -8.30 -4.54
C ARG A 42 2.28 -8.99 -3.62
N ASN A 43 1.79 -9.40 -2.45
CA ASN A 43 2.58 -10.07 -1.43
C ASN A 43 1.89 -11.37 -0.97
N ASN A 44 2.39 -11.99 0.12
CA ASN A 44 1.83 -13.23 0.65
C ASN A 44 0.40 -13.05 1.16
N PHE A 45 0.07 -11.88 1.72
CA PHE A 45 -1.29 -11.57 2.15
C PHE A 45 -2.29 -11.65 1.00
N ILE A 46 -2.02 -10.95 -0.10
CA ILE A 46 -2.91 -10.95 -1.28
C ILE A 46 -3.04 -12.37 -1.86
N ARG A 47 -1.93 -13.12 -1.98
CA ARG A 47 -1.96 -14.51 -2.46
C ARG A 47 -2.77 -15.45 -1.56
N ARG A 48 -2.86 -15.16 -0.26
CA ARG A 48 -3.72 -15.93 0.66
C ARG A 48 -5.18 -15.53 0.50
N LEU A 49 -5.49 -14.25 0.39
CA LEU A 49 -6.85 -13.75 0.19
C LEU A 49 -7.47 -14.26 -1.12
N GLU A 50 -6.68 -14.48 -2.16
CA GLU A 50 -7.12 -15.12 -3.40
C GLU A 50 -7.60 -16.57 -3.20
N LYS A 51 -7.20 -17.23 -2.11
CA LYS A 51 -7.53 -18.63 -1.81
C LYS A 51 -8.56 -18.78 -0.70
N GLN A 52 -8.49 -17.93 0.32
CA GLN A 52 -9.34 -18.00 1.50
C GLN A 52 -9.43 -16.66 2.21
N ASN A 53 -10.56 -16.43 2.89
CA ASN A 53 -10.75 -15.27 3.74
C ASN A 53 -9.88 -15.36 5.00
N GLU A 54 -9.52 -14.20 5.55
CA GLU A 54 -8.89 -14.08 6.86
C GLU A 54 -9.94 -13.68 7.89
N ALA A 55 -10.04 -14.43 8.98
CA ALA A 55 -11.00 -14.14 10.05
C ALA A 55 -10.76 -12.76 10.66
N VAL A 56 -11.84 -12.02 10.91
CA VAL A 56 -11.78 -10.71 11.56
C VAL A 56 -11.98 -10.89 13.06
N ASP A 57 -10.87 -11.01 13.79
CA ASP A 57 -10.91 -11.13 15.26
C ASP A 57 -11.22 -9.78 15.94
N VAL A 58 -10.74 -8.68 15.36
CA VAL A 58 -10.91 -7.33 15.87
C VAL A 58 -11.42 -6.42 14.76
N CYS A 59 -12.56 -5.76 15.01
CA CYS A 59 -13.12 -4.75 14.11
C CYS A 59 -12.91 -3.35 14.67
N TYR A 60 -12.34 -2.46 13.85
CA TYR A 60 -12.11 -1.05 14.18
C TYR A 60 -13.30 -0.14 13.84
N ASN A 61 -14.39 -0.70 13.29
CA ASN A 61 -15.57 0.04 12.81
C ASN A 61 -15.21 1.22 11.88
N CYS A 62 -14.18 1.04 11.04
CA CYS A 62 -13.61 2.08 10.19
C CYS A 62 -14.52 2.53 9.05
N ILE A 63 -15.40 1.65 8.57
CA ILE A 63 -16.30 1.88 7.44
C ILE A 63 -17.68 1.39 7.84
N GLN A 64 -18.69 2.26 7.75
CA GLN A 64 -20.06 1.97 8.18
C GLN A 64 -20.71 0.79 7.44
N THR A 65 -20.35 0.59 6.17
CA THR A 65 -20.91 -0.47 5.32
C THR A 65 -20.13 -1.80 5.39
N CYS A 66 -19.08 -1.88 6.20
CA CYS A 66 -18.31 -3.11 6.37
C CYS A 66 -18.96 -4.00 7.44
N ASP A 67 -19.26 -5.26 7.09
CA ASP A 67 -19.75 -6.26 8.03
C ASP A 67 -18.63 -7.27 8.38
N PRO A 68 -18.12 -7.29 9.62
CA PRO A 68 -17.07 -8.21 10.06
C PRO A 68 -17.43 -9.70 9.92
N LYS A 69 -18.73 -10.04 9.85
CA LYS A 69 -19.17 -11.44 9.75
C LYS A 69 -19.04 -12.00 8.34
N THR A 70 -19.10 -11.14 7.33
CA THR A 70 -19.18 -11.53 5.91
C THR A 70 -17.98 -11.05 5.09
N THR A 71 -17.23 -10.07 5.61
CA THR A 71 -16.08 -9.51 4.91
C THR A 71 -14.91 -10.50 4.79
N PRO A 72 -14.15 -10.49 3.68
CA PRO A 72 -13.04 -11.43 3.49
C PRO A 72 -11.83 -11.17 4.38
N TYR A 73 -11.66 -9.95 4.92
CA TYR A 73 -10.58 -9.57 5.84
C TYR A 73 -10.85 -8.18 6.44
N CYS A 74 -10.09 -7.81 7.48
CA CYS A 74 -10.12 -6.44 8.01
C CYS A 74 -9.08 -5.55 7.30
N ILE A 75 -9.52 -4.56 6.51
CA ILE A 75 -8.62 -3.64 5.81
C ILE A 75 -7.77 -2.81 6.77
N SER A 76 -8.33 -2.30 7.87
CA SER A 76 -7.56 -1.52 8.86
C SER A 76 -6.46 -2.36 9.48
N GLN A 77 -6.75 -3.60 9.87
CA GLN A 77 -5.73 -4.49 10.44
C GLN A 77 -4.62 -4.77 9.42
N ALA A 78 -4.97 -5.03 8.16
CA ALA A 78 -4.00 -5.28 7.09
C ALA A 78 -3.11 -4.04 6.81
N LEU A 79 -3.67 -2.83 6.83
CA LEU A 79 -2.94 -1.57 6.67
C LEU A 79 -2.02 -1.27 7.86
N ILE A 80 -2.48 -1.56 9.09
CA ILE A 80 -1.66 -1.38 10.29
C ILE A 80 -0.46 -2.32 10.28
N ARG A 81 -0.66 -3.60 9.91
CA ARG A 81 0.45 -4.57 9.76
C ARG A 81 1.52 -4.08 8.79
N SER A 82 1.11 -3.58 7.62
CA SER A 82 2.07 -3.14 6.61
C SER A 82 2.83 -1.89 7.04
N VAL A 83 2.14 -0.84 7.53
CA VAL A 83 2.78 0.42 7.96
C VAL A 83 3.73 0.23 9.15
N THR A 84 3.47 -0.76 10.00
CA THR A 84 4.32 -1.14 11.15
C THR A 84 5.45 -2.12 10.81
N GLY A 85 5.57 -2.55 9.55
CA GLY A 85 6.73 -3.29 9.04
C GLY A 85 6.48 -4.72 8.58
N ASP A 86 5.29 -5.29 8.85
CA ASP A 86 4.88 -6.58 8.28
C ASP A 86 4.25 -6.39 6.89
N VAL A 87 5.10 -6.02 5.95
CA VAL A 87 4.73 -5.86 4.53
C VAL A 87 4.41 -7.18 3.83
N LYS A 88 4.83 -8.32 4.39
CA LYS A 88 4.56 -9.64 3.80
C LYS A 88 3.14 -10.09 4.06
N ASN A 89 2.60 -9.78 5.26
CA ASN A 89 1.25 -10.17 5.68
C ASN A 89 0.28 -9.00 5.85
N GLY A 90 0.67 -7.78 5.48
CA GLY A 90 -0.20 -6.61 5.44
C GLY A 90 -0.66 -6.25 4.03
N LEU A 91 -1.44 -5.17 3.92
CA LEU A 91 -1.89 -4.61 2.64
C LEU A 91 -1.07 -3.35 2.34
N VAL A 92 -0.39 -3.31 1.19
CA VAL A 92 0.42 -2.15 0.78
C VAL A 92 -0.21 -1.53 -0.46
N PHE A 93 -1.06 -0.51 -0.28
CA PHE A 93 -1.67 0.19 -1.41
C PHE A 93 -0.63 0.97 -2.21
N CYS A 94 -0.67 0.87 -3.53
CA CYS A 94 0.26 1.57 -4.40
C CYS A 94 -0.45 2.18 -5.62
N GLY A 95 0.23 3.14 -6.24
CA GLY A 95 -0.18 3.64 -7.55
C GLY A 95 0.28 2.67 -8.65
N GLU A 96 -0.25 2.86 -9.86
CA GLU A 96 0.17 2.12 -11.05
C GLU A 96 1.65 2.36 -11.37
N ASN A 97 2.11 3.60 -11.22
CA ASN A 97 3.49 4.00 -11.46
C ASN A 97 4.40 3.82 -10.22
N VAL A 98 4.18 2.77 -9.42
CA VAL A 98 5.01 2.52 -8.22
C VAL A 98 6.48 2.29 -8.58
N THR A 99 6.72 1.69 -9.75
CA THR A 99 8.05 1.44 -10.31
C THR A 99 8.87 2.70 -10.60
N ARG A 100 8.24 3.89 -10.64
CA ARG A 100 8.96 5.17 -10.74
C ARG A 100 9.64 5.59 -9.43
N VAL A 101 9.39 4.88 -8.33
CA VAL A 101 10.03 5.12 -7.04
C VAL A 101 11.31 4.29 -6.99
N ASP A 102 12.46 4.93 -7.18
CA ASP A 102 13.76 4.28 -7.34
C ASP A 102 14.57 4.18 -6.03
N ARG A 103 14.34 5.10 -5.09
CA ARG A 103 15.02 5.13 -3.79
C ARG A 103 14.23 5.90 -2.74
N ILE A 104 14.59 5.67 -1.48
CA ILE A 104 14.15 6.49 -0.37
C ILE A 104 15.02 7.75 -0.34
N LYS A 105 14.39 8.93 -0.24
CA LYS A 105 15.11 10.21 -0.29
C LYS A 105 14.40 11.33 0.50
N PRO A 106 15.07 12.45 0.81
CA PRO A 106 14.43 13.55 1.53
C PRO A 106 13.21 14.10 0.78
N LEU A 107 12.16 14.49 1.51
CA LEU A 107 10.94 15.07 0.95
C LEU A 107 11.25 16.31 0.10
N LYS A 108 12.24 17.09 0.53
CA LYS A 108 12.72 18.26 -0.23
C LYS A 108 13.14 17.89 -1.65
N GLU A 109 13.91 16.81 -1.81
CA GLU A 109 14.35 16.34 -3.13
C GLU A 109 13.14 15.86 -3.96
N ILE A 110 12.18 15.16 -3.34
CA ILE A 110 10.94 14.75 -4.03
C ILE A 110 10.16 15.96 -4.57
N MET A 111 10.09 17.04 -3.78
CA MET A 111 9.40 18.27 -4.20
C MET A 111 10.14 19.00 -5.32
N GLU A 112 11.47 19.09 -5.23
CA GLU A 112 12.32 19.68 -6.26
C GLU A 112 12.20 18.94 -7.58
N ASP A 113 12.25 17.61 -7.57
CA ASP A 113 12.02 16.80 -8.77
C ASP A 113 10.67 17.09 -9.42
N ILE A 114 9.59 17.15 -8.64
CA ILE A 114 8.24 17.36 -9.17
C ILE A 114 8.15 18.72 -9.85
N VAL A 115 8.73 19.77 -9.26
CA VAL A 115 8.75 21.11 -9.84
C VAL A 115 9.59 21.15 -11.12
N GLN A 116 10.76 20.51 -11.11
CA GLN A 116 11.64 20.42 -12.27
C GLN A 116 10.98 19.65 -13.42
N GLU A 117 10.43 18.47 -13.14
CA GLU A 117 9.67 17.64 -14.12
C GLU A 117 8.50 18.42 -14.73
N ALA A 118 7.81 19.26 -13.95
CA ALA A 118 6.71 20.08 -14.45
C ALA A 118 7.19 21.24 -15.33
N ALA A 119 8.31 21.88 -14.98
CA ALA A 119 8.88 23.00 -15.74
C ALA A 119 9.48 22.56 -17.09
N GLU A 120 9.96 21.32 -17.20
CA GLU A 120 10.50 20.76 -18.45
C GLU A 120 9.43 20.38 -19.49
N ILE A 121 8.15 20.40 -19.10
CA ILE A 121 7.01 20.09 -19.98
C ILE A 121 6.48 21.36 -20.70
N GLU A 122 6.95 22.56 -20.32
CA GLU A 122 6.70 23.83 -21.02
C GLU A 122 7.72 24.09 -22.16
#